data_AF-A0A1R3FZL1-F1
#
_entry.id   AF-A0A1R3FZL1-F1
#
_cell.length_a   1.000
_cell.length_b   1.000
_cell.length_c   1.000
_cell.angle_alpha   90.00
_cell.angle_beta   90.00
_cell.angle_gamma   90.00
#
_symmetry.space_group_name_H-M   'P 1'
#
loop_
_entity.id
_entity.type
_entity.pdbx_description
1 polymer ?
#
loop_
_entity_poly.entity_id
_entity_poly.type
_entity_poly.pdbx_seq_one_letter_code
_entity_poly.pdbx_strand_id
1 'polypeptide(L)'
;MAGQSPNWKMETPEPKAQSSTSSPMPPSSFARLWRPAAQRNLRNQWSKMASYRQQWLSSSSSARTHATSLVNAYLSQKYMPLMELGALKDMPDIRKKASLKLFKQQELHRSKILSSYKDMVTVVMHMVNASKSMRCFLKGASSSSLVQFSSSCEDINDTGDCGGVAVFGFWSISSFEKLAEELIQMFKLELSLKRLLVLELQSIGCEVSQVNQLSWSDELYPGEFSDLKVCNLYSEETSEPVHPRLKDRKSDESSLQSNRQPDHEILQV
;
A
#
# COMPACT_ATOMS: atom_id res chain seq x y z
N MET A 1 -49.62 73.65 43.60
CA MET A 1 -48.85 72.64 44.37
C MET A 1 -48.42 71.54 43.40
N ALA A 2 -47.11 71.24 43.42
CA ALA A 2 -46.35 70.06 42.98
C ALA A 2 -47.00 69.07 41.98
N GLY A 3 -46.31 68.52 40.99
CA GLY A 3 -44.87 68.28 40.83
C GLY A 3 -44.67 67.15 39.81
N GLN A 4 -43.46 67.06 39.29
CA GLN A 4 -43.02 66.27 38.13
C GLN A 4 -43.03 64.74 38.31
N SER A 5 -43.14 64.04 37.15
CA SER A 5 -42.43 62.79 36.75
C SER A 5 -42.74 61.47 37.49
N PRO A 6 -42.38 60.26 36.95
CA PRO A 6 -41.96 59.87 35.60
C PRO A 6 -42.59 58.52 35.11
N ASN A 7 -42.08 58.03 33.98
CA ASN A 7 -41.60 56.65 33.81
C ASN A 7 -42.50 55.62 33.08
N TRP A 8 -42.02 55.31 31.87
CA TRP A 8 -42.13 54.09 31.06
C TRP A 8 -42.90 52.91 31.66
N LYS A 9 -43.94 52.47 30.93
CA LYS A 9 -44.30 51.06 30.85
C LYS A 9 -44.30 50.62 29.40
N MET A 10 -43.47 49.61 29.15
CA MET A 10 -43.39 48.81 27.94
C MET A 10 -44.79 48.31 27.55
N GLU A 11 -45.25 48.69 26.36
CA GLU A 11 -46.17 47.85 25.59
C GLU A 11 -45.35 47.16 24.50
N THR A 12 -45.27 45.85 24.64
CA THR A 12 -44.65 44.91 23.70
C THR A 12 -45.50 44.85 22.43
N PRO A 13 -45.01 45.25 21.25
CA PRO A 13 -45.67 44.89 20.01
C PRO A 13 -45.26 43.46 19.65
N GLU A 14 -46.25 42.62 19.43
CA GLU A 14 -46.14 41.27 18.89
C GLU A 14 -45.17 41.20 17.69
N PRO A 15 -44.40 40.10 17.55
CA PRO A 15 -43.53 39.95 16.40
C PRO A 15 -44.37 39.85 15.13
N LYS A 16 -44.32 40.91 14.31
CA LYS A 16 -44.71 40.85 12.90
C LYS A 16 -44.03 39.64 12.28
N ALA A 17 -44.84 38.74 11.74
CA ALA A 17 -44.40 37.59 10.97
C ALA A 17 -43.34 38.04 9.96
N GLN A 18 -42.08 37.73 10.26
CA GLN A 18 -41.00 37.87 9.32
C GLN A 18 -41.35 36.96 8.15
N SER A 19 -41.56 37.59 7.00
CA SER A 19 -41.51 36.95 5.71
C SER A 19 -40.32 36.01 5.70
N SER A 20 -40.60 34.71 5.70
CA SER A 20 -39.64 33.69 5.34
C SER A 20 -39.22 34.00 3.91
N THR A 21 -38.16 34.80 3.78
CA THR A 21 -37.38 34.86 2.56
C THR A 21 -36.72 33.50 2.44
N SER A 22 -37.49 32.53 1.94
CA SER A 22 -36.96 31.29 1.42
C SER A 22 -35.93 31.71 0.37
N SER A 23 -34.65 31.55 0.67
CA SER A 23 -33.64 31.50 -0.36
C SER A 23 -34.16 30.54 -1.44
N PRO A 24 -34.23 30.97 -2.71
CA PRO A 24 -34.68 30.07 -3.75
C PRO A 24 -33.62 28.96 -3.83
N MET A 25 -33.96 27.77 -3.34
CA MET A 25 -33.25 26.57 -3.79
C MET A 25 -33.36 26.58 -5.32
N PRO A 26 -32.25 26.39 -6.05
CA PRO A 26 -32.33 26.31 -7.50
C PRO A 26 -33.30 25.15 -7.86
N PRO A 27 -34.10 25.31 -8.92
CA PRO A 27 -35.11 24.31 -9.28
C PRO A 27 -34.45 22.94 -9.45
N SER A 28 -34.99 21.95 -8.76
CA SER A 28 -34.56 20.55 -8.79
C SER A 28 -34.95 19.86 -10.11
N SER A 29 -34.58 20.46 -11.24
CA SER A 29 -34.80 19.91 -12.56
C SER A 29 -33.44 19.80 -13.25
N PHE A 30 -33.01 18.54 -13.47
CA PHE A 30 -31.86 18.11 -14.28
C PHE A 30 -30.47 18.00 -13.61
N ALA A 31 -30.36 18.03 -12.28
CA ALA A 31 -29.17 17.47 -11.64
C ALA A 31 -29.19 15.94 -11.79
N ARG A 32 -28.81 15.44 -12.98
CA ARG A 32 -28.77 14.01 -13.28
C ARG A 32 -27.84 13.38 -12.26
N LEU A 33 -28.33 12.40 -11.51
CA LEU A 33 -27.50 11.60 -10.60
C LEU A 33 -26.33 10.99 -11.39
N TRP A 34 -25.19 10.63 -10.74
CA TRP A 34 -24.10 9.95 -11.46
C TRP A 34 -24.67 8.86 -12.35
N ARG A 35 -24.16 8.76 -13.58
CA ARG A 35 -24.61 7.72 -14.50
C ARG A 35 -24.43 6.34 -13.83
N PRO A 36 -25.43 5.44 -13.89
CA PRO A 36 -25.34 4.11 -13.27
C PRO A 36 -24.08 3.32 -13.65
N ALA A 37 -23.54 3.55 -14.86
CA ALA A 37 -22.29 2.96 -15.33
C ALA A 37 -21.06 3.40 -14.49
N ALA A 38 -20.92 4.70 -14.22
CA ALA A 38 -19.81 5.23 -13.41
C ALA A 38 -19.85 4.70 -11.98
N GLN A 39 -21.05 4.65 -11.38
CA GLN A 39 -21.26 4.05 -10.05
C GLN A 39 -20.88 2.59 -9.99
N ARG A 40 -21.32 1.81 -11.00
CA ARG A 40 -21.01 0.39 -11.10
C ARG A 40 -19.51 0.17 -11.28
N ASN A 41 -18.86 0.95 -12.14
CA ASN A 41 -17.41 0.88 -12.32
C ASN A 41 -16.67 1.14 -11.01
N LEU A 42 -17.00 2.24 -10.31
CA LEU A 42 -16.37 2.57 -9.04
C LEU A 42 -16.52 1.43 -8.02
N ARG A 43 -17.73 0.89 -7.85
CA ARG A 43 -17.96 -0.26 -6.96
C ARG A 43 -17.13 -1.47 -7.38
N ASN A 44 -17.07 -1.78 -8.67
CA ASN A 44 -16.29 -2.90 -9.19
C ASN A 44 -14.78 -2.75 -8.92
N GLN A 45 -14.21 -1.55 -9.11
CA GLN A 45 -12.80 -1.31 -8.82
C GLN A 45 -12.51 -1.44 -7.32
N TRP A 46 -13.38 -0.92 -6.46
CA TRP A 46 -13.26 -1.12 -5.01
C TRP A 46 -13.36 -2.59 -4.61
N SER A 47 -14.27 -3.36 -5.21
CA SER A 47 -14.35 -4.81 -4.99
C SER A 47 -13.06 -5.53 -5.42
N LYS A 48 -12.46 -5.15 -6.55
CA LYS A 48 -11.14 -5.67 -6.96
C LYS A 48 -10.05 -5.31 -5.95
N MET A 49 -9.97 -4.05 -5.52
CA MET A 49 -9.01 -3.62 -4.50
C MET A 49 -9.18 -4.38 -3.18
N ALA A 50 -10.41 -4.66 -2.77
CA ALA A 50 -10.67 -5.48 -1.59
C ALA A 50 -10.14 -6.91 -1.74
N SER A 51 -10.30 -7.52 -2.91
CA SER A 51 -9.70 -8.84 -3.23
C SER A 51 -8.18 -8.78 -3.22
N TYR A 52 -7.58 -7.78 -3.86
CA TYR A 52 -6.13 -7.58 -3.87
C TYR A 52 -5.57 -7.38 -2.47
N ARG A 53 -6.29 -6.70 -1.58
CA ARG A 53 -5.90 -6.57 -0.17
C ARG A 53 -5.80 -7.93 0.52
N GLN A 54 -6.72 -8.85 0.25
CA GLN A 54 -6.64 -10.20 0.82
C GLN A 54 -5.45 -10.99 0.26
N GLN A 55 -5.17 -10.83 -1.04
CA GLN A 55 -3.99 -11.43 -1.67
C GLN A 55 -2.70 -10.87 -1.05
N TRP A 56 -2.60 -9.55 -0.84
CA TRP A 56 -1.48 -8.92 -0.13
C TRP A 56 -1.27 -9.52 1.26
N LEU A 57 -2.34 -9.64 2.06
CA LEU A 57 -2.26 -10.20 3.41
C LEU A 57 -1.78 -11.66 3.39
N SER A 58 -2.29 -12.45 2.44
CA SER A 58 -1.88 -13.84 2.25
C SER A 58 -0.38 -13.95 1.89
N SER A 59 0.07 -13.25 0.84
CA SER A 59 1.47 -13.26 0.40
C SER A 59 2.40 -12.71 1.48
N SER A 60 2.00 -11.66 2.19
CA SER A 60 2.77 -11.10 3.30
C SER A 60 2.88 -12.07 4.47
N SER A 61 1.82 -12.81 4.81
CA SER A 61 1.85 -13.80 5.90
C SER A 61 2.71 -15.00 5.52
N SER A 62 2.62 -15.44 4.27
CA SER A 62 3.48 -16.48 3.69
C SER A 62 4.96 -16.09 3.75
N ALA A 63 5.30 -14.89 3.26
CA ALA A 63 6.65 -14.34 3.31
C ALA A 63 7.20 -14.33 4.74
N ARG A 64 6.42 -13.85 5.71
CA ARG A 64 6.79 -13.83 7.13
C ARG A 64 7.08 -15.23 7.68
N THR A 65 6.23 -16.21 7.35
CA THR A 65 6.41 -17.61 7.77
C THR A 65 7.72 -18.19 7.23
N HIS A 66 8.03 -17.90 5.96
CA HIS A 66 9.29 -18.33 5.35
C HIS A 66 10.50 -17.59 5.91
N ALA A 67 10.38 -16.29 6.21
CA ALA A 67 11.43 -15.52 6.90
C ALA A 67 11.75 -16.10 8.28
N THR A 68 10.73 -16.43 9.09
CA THR A 68 10.93 -17.09 10.38
C THR A 68 11.61 -18.45 10.22
N SER A 69 11.18 -19.24 9.24
CA SER A 69 11.77 -20.57 8.99
C SER A 69 13.22 -20.48 8.50
N LEU A 70 13.54 -19.46 7.68
CA LEU A 70 14.90 -19.16 7.23
C LEU A 70 15.80 -18.82 8.42
N VAL A 71 15.39 -17.87 9.26
CA VAL A 71 16.15 -17.45 10.45
C VAL A 71 16.34 -18.63 11.40
N ASN A 72 15.30 -19.41 11.65
CA ASN A 72 15.40 -20.59 12.52
C ASN A 72 16.39 -21.62 11.94
N ALA A 73 16.29 -21.94 10.65
CA ALA A 73 17.22 -22.88 10.01
C ALA A 73 18.67 -22.37 10.04
N TYR A 74 18.88 -21.07 9.88
CA TYR A 74 20.20 -20.43 10.00
C TYR A 74 20.75 -20.52 11.42
N LEU A 75 19.98 -20.11 12.43
CA LEU A 75 20.40 -20.17 13.83
C LEU A 75 20.67 -21.63 14.25
N SER A 76 19.79 -22.57 13.91
CA SER A 76 20.02 -23.99 14.18
C SER A 76 21.29 -24.50 13.51
N GLN A 77 21.63 -24.05 12.30
CA GLN A 77 22.88 -24.44 11.64
C GLN A 77 24.09 -23.83 12.35
N LYS A 78 24.03 -22.54 12.68
CA LYS A 78 25.11 -21.79 13.35
C LYS A 78 25.47 -22.40 14.70
N TYR A 79 24.47 -22.79 15.49
CA TYR A 79 24.66 -23.39 16.82
C TYR A 79 24.78 -24.92 16.79
N MET A 80 24.71 -25.55 15.61
CA MET A 80 24.82 -27.01 15.47
C MET A 80 26.10 -27.61 16.09
N PRO A 81 27.27 -26.95 16.08
CA PRO A 81 28.46 -27.46 16.77
C PRO A 81 28.28 -27.57 18.30
N LEU A 82 27.51 -26.65 18.90
CA LEU A 82 27.28 -26.56 20.34
C LEU A 82 26.08 -27.39 20.81
N MET A 83 25.24 -27.85 19.88
CA MET A 83 24.00 -28.56 20.22
C MET A 83 24.28 -29.92 20.88
N GLU A 84 23.63 -30.19 22.00
CA GLU A 84 23.69 -31.51 22.66
C GLU A 84 22.83 -32.51 21.88
N LEU A 85 23.47 -33.50 21.25
CA LEU A 85 22.80 -34.48 20.40
C LEU A 85 22.29 -35.72 21.16
N GLY A 86 22.55 -35.81 22.46
CA GLY A 86 22.18 -36.95 23.30
C GLY A 86 22.64 -38.28 22.69
N ALA A 87 21.72 -39.23 22.54
CA ALA A 87 21.96 -40.55 21.96
C ALA A 87 22.47 -40.53 20.50
N LEU A 88 22.33 -39.40 19.78
CA LEU A 88 22.79 -39.27 18.40
C LEU A 88 24.25 -38.85 18.29
N LYS A 89 24.93 -38.49 19.40
CA LYS A 89 26.30 -37.96 19.38
C LYS A 89 27.32 -38.92 18.73
N ASP A 90 27.10 -40.22 18.86
CA ASP A 90 27.99 -41.27 18.38
C ASP A 90 27.71 -41.63 16.90
N MET A 91 26.67 -41.07 16.29
CA MET A 91 26.40 -41.28 14.87
C MET A 91 27.43 -40.55 14.00
N PRO A 92 28.09 -41.26 13.07
CA PRO A 92 29.12 -40.66 12.23
C PRO A 92 28.53 -39.56 11.32
N ASP A 93 29.22 -38.42 11.29
CA ASP A 93 28.90 -37.24 10.49
C ASP A 93 27.49 -36.65 10.72
N ILE A 94 26.80 -36.99 11.81
CA ILE A 94 25.43 -36.52 12.07
C ILE A 94 25.32 -34.99 12.03
N ARG A 95 26.29 -34.29 12.65
CA ARG A 95 26.35 -32.83 12.64
C ARG A 95 26.48 -32.29 11.22
N LYS A 96 27.39 -32.84 10.40
CA LYS A 96 27.58 -32.42 9.01
C LYS A 96 26.31 -32.64 8.18
N LYS A 97 25.69 -33.81 8.29
CA LYS A 97 24.46 -34.15 7.56
C LYS A 97 23.30 -33.23 7.92
N ALA A 98 23.12 -32.96 9.21
CA ALA A 98 22.06 -32.09 9.67
C ALA A 98 22.34 -30.60 9.37
N SER A 99 23.59 -30.13 9.44
CA SER A 99 23.98 -28.81 8.94
C SER A 99 23.70 -28.67 7.44
N LEU A 100 24.01 -29.68 6.63
CA LEU A 100 23.68 -29.68 5.19
C LEU A 100 22.17 -29.64 4.94
N LYS A 101 21.37 -30.35 5.74
CA LYS A 101 19.91 -30.30 5.65
C LYS A 101 19.37 -28.90 5.98
N LEU A 102 19.88 -28.28 7.05
CA LEU A 102 19.52 -26.92 7.45
C LEU A 102 19.92 -25.90 6.38
N PHE A 103 21.10 -26.05 5.77
CA PHE A 103 21.52 -25.22 4.65
C PHE A 103 20.54 -25.30 3.46
N LYS A 104 20.16 -26.51 3.05
CA LYS A 104 19.16 -26.71 1.99
C LYS A 104 17.79 -26.11 2.34
N GLN A 105 17.40 -26.15 3.61
CA GLN A 105 16.18 -25.49 4.08
C GLN A 105 16.27 -23.97 3.97
N GLN A 106 17.43 -23.37 4.26
CA GLN A 106 17.62 -21.93 4.07
C GLN A 106 17.45 -21.53 2.60
N GLU A 107 18.09 -22.24 1.66
CA GLU A 107 17.93 -21.99 0.21
C GLU A 107 16.46 -22.07 -0.25
N LEU A 108 15.74 -23.09 0.24
CA LEU A 108 14.31 -23.23 -0.03
C LEU A 108 13.50 -22.05 0.51
N HIS A 109 13.78 -21.60 1.74
CA HIS A 109 13.03 -20.49 2.31
C HIS A 109 13.40 -19.14 1.68
N ARG A 110 14.66 -18.92 1.31
CA ARG A 110 15.11 -17.77 0.51
C ARG A 110 14.34 -17.63 -0.79
N SER A 111 14.24 -18.71 -1.57
CA SER A 111 13.48 -18.69 -2.83
C SER A 111 11.98 -18.44 -2.62
N LYS A 112 11.38 -19.00 -1.56
CA LYS A 112 9.95 -18.76 -1.24
C LYS A 112 9.67 -17.33 -0.74
N ILE A 113 10.59 -16.73 0.01
CA ILE A 113 10.51 -15.31 0.41
C ILE A 113 10.52 -14.43 -0.83
N LEU A 114 11.44 -14.69 -1.76
CA LEU A 114 11.52 -13.95 -3.03
C LEU A 114 10.26 -14.09 -3.87
N SER A 115 9.73 -15.31 -3.99
CA SER A 115 8.45 -15.55 -4.69
C SER A 115 7.30 -14.78 -4.06
N SER A 116 7.19 -14.81 -2.73
CA SER A 116 6.13 -14.08 -2.02
C SER A 116 6.27 -12.56 -2.16
N TYR A 117 7.52 -12.06 -2.24
CA TYR A 117 7.80 -10.66 -2.56
C TYR A 117 7.32 -10.28 -3.96
N LYS A 118 7.63 -11.10 -4.97
CA LYS A 118 7.15 -10.89 -6.34
C LYS A 118 5.62 -10.86 -6.42
N ASP A 119 4.94 -11.75 -5.70
CA ASP A 119 3.48 -11.73 -5.60
C ASP A 119 2.96 -10.42 -4.99
N MET A 120 3.61 -9.93 -3.93
CA MET A 120 3.28 -8.65 -3.31
C MET A 120 3.45 -7.46 -4.28
N VAL A 121 4.54 -7.42 -5.07
CA VAL A 121 4.73 -6.40 -6.11
C VAL A 121 3.60 -6.46 -7.14
N THR A 122 3.27 -7.65 -7.62
CA THR A 122 2.19 -7.88 -8.59
C THR A 122 0.84 -7.39 -8.07
N VAL A 123 0.53 -7.68 -6.80
CA VAL A 123 -0.70 -7.22 -6.15
C VAL A 123 -0.77 -5.70 -6.08
N VAL A 124 0.32 -5.03 -5.70
CA VAL A 124 0.36 -3.55 -5.65
C VAL A 124 0.20 -2.94 -7.04
N MET A 125 0.82 -3.53 -8.05
CA MET A 125 0.62 -3.13 -9.46
C MET A 125 -0.86 -3.23 -9.86
N HIS A 126 -1.53 -4.33 -9.51
CA HIS A 126 -2.96 -4.48 -9.77
C HIS A 126 -3.83 -3.46 -9.00
N MET A 127 -3.48 -3.14 -7.75
CA MET A 127 -4.16 -2.08 -6.99
C MET A 127 -4.00 -0.71 -7.66
N VAL A 128 -2.80 -0.36 -8.10
CA VAL A 128 -2.51 0.89 -8.84
C VAL A 128 -3.37 0.96 -10.10
N ASN A 129 -3.43 -0.11 -10.88
CA ASN A 129 -4.23 -0.16 -12.09
C ASN A 129 -5.74 -0.07 -11.82
N ALA A 130 -6.22 -0.72 -10.76
CA ALA A 130 -7.63 -0.64 -10.35
C ALA A 130 -8.02 0.78 -9.90
N SER A 131 -7.15 1.46 -9.15
CA SER A 131 -7.36 2.85 -8.73
C SER A 131 -7.37 3.81 -9.93
N LYS A 132 -6.40 3.70 -10.85
CA LYS A 132 -6.41 4.48 -12.11
C LYS A 132 -7.67 4.25 -12.94
N SER A 133 -8.24 3.05 -12.87
CA SER A 133 -9.46 2.66 -13.61
C SER A 133 -10.77 3.06 -12.91
N MET A 134 -10.73 3.78 -11.79
CA MET A 134 -11.95 4.26 -11.12
C MET A 134 -12.68 5.33 -11.94
N ARG A 135 -11.93 6.15 -12.70
CA ARG A 135 -12.49 7.10 -13.66
C ARG A 135 -13.18 6.38 -14.80
N CYS A 136 -14.25 6.99 -15.27
CA CYS A 136 -15.06 6.50 -16.37
C CYS A 136 -15.16 7.63 -17.39
N PHE A 137 -14.30 7.60 -18.41
CA PHE A 137 -14.28 8.61 -19.48
C PHE A 137 -15.24 8.20 -20.58
N LEU A 138 -15.87 9.16 -21.24
CA LEU A 138 -16.61 8.95 -22.48
C LEU A 138 -15.66 8.63 -23.62
N LYS A 139 -16.00 7.59 -24.39
CA LYS A 139 -15.27 7.17 -25.58
C LYS A 139 -16.04 7.59 -26.83
N GLY A 140 -15.43 8.44 -27.66
CA GLY A 140 -15.94 8.85 -28.97
C GLY A 140 -16.54 10.27 -29.06
N ALA A 141 -16.70 10.74 -30.30
CA ALA A 141 -17.28 12.04 -30.62
C ALA A 141 -18.77 12.12 -30.21
N SER A 142 -19.22 13.33 -29.87
CA SER A 142 -20.56 13.69 -29.38
C SER A 142 -21.75 13.33 -30.30
N SER A 143 -21.51 12.67 -31.44
CA SER A 143 -22.51 12.25 -32.44
C SER A 143 -22.93 10.78 -32.36
N SER A 144 -22.38 9.97 -31.46
CA SER A 144 -22.77 8.56 -31.27
C SER A 144 -24.03 8.43 -30.39
N SER A 145 -25.01 7.62 -30.81
CA SER A 145 -26.19 7.28 -29.99
C SER A 145 -25.88 6.28 -28.87
N LEU A 146 -24.74 5.59 -28.94
CA LEU A 146 -24.25 4.64 -27.94
C LEU A 146 -23.14 5.28 -27.11
N VAL A 147 -23.38 5.41 -25.80
CA VAL A 147 -22.38 5.90 -24.85
C VAL A 147 -21.40 4.76 -24.55
N GLN A 148 -20.16 4.90 -25.00
CA GLN A 148 -19.06 4.00 -24.67
C GLN A 148 -18.16 4.64 -23.60
N PHE A 149 -17.54 3.82 -22.75
CA PHE A 149 -16.66 4.29 -21.68
C PHE A 149 -15.24 3.75 -21.81
N SER A 150 -14.27 4.53 -21.35
CA SER A 150 -12.84 4.22 -21.32
C SER A 150 -12.24 4.46 -19.92
N SER A 151 -11.13 3.79 -19.64
CA SER A 151 -10.29 4.00 -18.45
C SER A 151 -9.17 5.04 -18.70
N SER A 152 -9.06 5.55 -19.92
CA SER A 152 -8.13 6.61 -20.31
C SER A 152 -8.89 7.82 -20.84
N CYS A 153 -8.41 9.02 -20.49
CA CYS A 153 -8.94 10.28 -20.99
C CYS A 153 -8.61 10.43 -22.49
N GLU A 154 -9.64 10.50 -23.33
CA GLU A 154 -9.51 10.82 -24.77
C GLU A 154 -9.88 12.29 -25.06
N ASP A 155 -10.67 12.94 -24.18
CA ASP A 155 -11.07 14.34 -24.24
C ASP A 155 -10.60 15.08 -22.97
N ILE A 156 -9.80 16.14 -23.14
CA ILE A 156 -9.24 16.95 -22.06
C ILE A 156 -10.33 17.60 -21.19
N ASN A 157 -11.51 17.82 -21.74
CA ASN A 157 -12.64 18.42 -21.01
C ASN A 157 -13.46 17.39 -20.22
N ASP A 158 -13.20 16.08 -20.39
CA ASP A 158 -13.88 15.03 -19.65
C ASP A 158 -13.19 14.79 -18.30
N THR A 159 -13.86 15.22 -17.24
CA THR A 159 -13.42 15.04 -15.84
C THR A 159 -13.48 13.57 -15.38
N GLY A 160 -14.01 12.65 -16.21
CA GLY A 160 -14.10 11.22 -15.90
C GLY A 160 -15.17 10.90 -14.86
N ASP A 161 -16.03 11.87 -14.55
CA ASP A 161 -17.15 11.76 -13.60
C ASP A 161 -18.49 11.43 -14.29
N CYS A 162 -18.49 11.36 -15.63
CA CYS A 162 -19.66 11.15 -16.48
C CYS A 162 -20.79 12.19 -16.33
N GLY A 163 -20.53 13.30 -15.62
CA GLY A 163 -21.49 14.29 -15.16
C GLY A 163 -22.45 13.76 -14.07
N GLY A 164 -22.84 14.65 -13.15
CA GLY A 164 -23.98 14.44 -12.27
C GLY A 164 -23.74 14.58 -10.76
N VAL A 165 -24.81 14.54 -9.97
CA VAL A 165 -24.75 14.60 -8.50
C VAL A 165 -24.62 13.19 -7.92
N ALA A 166 -23.78 13.01 -6.90
CA ALA A 166 -23.58 11.70 -6.27
C ALA A 166 -24.89 11.14 -5.69
N VAL A 167 -25.18 9.85 -5.90
CA VAL A 167 -26.38 9.19 -5.34
C VAL A 167 -26.36 9.15 -3.82
N PHE A 168 -25.17 9.08 -3.23
CA PHE A 168 -24.97 9.36 -1.82
C PHE A 168 -24.43 10.78 -1.74
N GLY A 169 -25.27 11.74 -1.33
CA GLY A 169 -25.01 13.17 -1.40
C GLY A 169 -23.83 13.72 -0.57
N PHE A 170 -22.88 12.88 -0.17
CA PHE A 170 -21.78 13.27 0.71
C PHE A 170 -20.40 13.32 0.01
N TRP A 171 -20.16 12.59 -1.07
CA TRP A 171 -18.80 12.49 -1.66
C TRP A 171 -18.79 12.39 -3.19
N SER A 172 -17.88 13.14 -3.84
CA SER A 172 -17.60 13.08 -5.29
C SER A 172 -16.77 11.84 -5.66
N ILE A 173 -16.71 11.48 -6.96
CA ILE A 173 -15.83 10.40 -7.47
C ILE A 173 -14.38 10.66 -7.06
N SER A 174 -13.93 11.92 -7.16
CA SER A 174 -12.58 12.34 -6.76
C SER A 174 -12.25 12.04 -5.30
N SER A 175 -13.24 12.07 -4.40
CA SER A 175 -13.02 11.69 -2.99
C SER A 175 -12.72 10.20 -2.84
N PHE A 176 -13.39 9.35 -3.62
CA PHE A 176 -13.09 7.91 -3.64
C PHE A 176 -11.74 7.62 -4.30
N GLU A 177 -11.40 8.32 -5.38
CA GLU A 177 -10.07 8.21 -6.00
C GLU A 177 -8.96 8.56 -5.02
N LYS A 178 -9.11 9.69 -4.33
CA LYS A 178 -8.13 10.16 -3.36
C LYS A 178 -7.98 9.15 -2.21
N LEU A 179 -9.08 8.60 -1.72
CA LEU A 179 -9.04 7.54 -0.70
C LEU A 179 -8.32 6.28 -1.21
N ALA A 180 -8.59 5.88 -2.46
CA ALA A 180 -7.92 4.73 -3.07
C ALA A 180 -6.42 4.98 -3.25
N GLU A 181 -6.05 6.20 -3.68
CA GLU A 181 -4.66 6.62 -3.80
C GLU A 181 -3.96 6.58 -2.44
N GLU A 182 -4.52 7.20 -1.40
CA GLU A 182 -3.96 7.18 -0.05
C GLU A 182 -3.79 5.75 0.49
N LEU A 183 -4.78 4.89 0.27
CA LEU A 183 -4.71 3.47 0.63
C LEU A 183 -3.56 2.75 -0.09
N ILE A 184 -3.41 2.99 -1.39
CA ILE A 184 -2.33 2.39 -2.19
C ILE A 184 -0.97 2.92 -1.78
N GLN A 185 -0.85 4.19 -1.41
CA GLN A 185 0.40 4.76 -0.91
C GLN A 185 0.87 4.03 0.36
N MET A 186 -0.04 3.59 1.24
CA MET A 186 0.34 2.77 2.39
C MET A 186 0.96 1.43 1.95
N PHE A 187 0.35 0.74 0.98
CA PHE A 187 0.90 -0.53 0.46
C PHE A 187 2.24 -0.33 -0.26
N LYS A 188 2.42 0.79 -0.99
CA LYS A 188 3.68 1.14 -1.64
C LYS A 188 4.80 1.34 -0.62
N LEU A 189 4.56 2.10 0.43
CA LEU A 189 5.53 2.31 1.51
C LEU A 189 5.87 1.00 2.23
N GLU A 190 4.85 0.19 2.53
CA GLU A 190 5.04 -1.14 3.12
C GLU A 190 5.86 -2.06 2.20
N LEU A 191 5.61 -2.01 0.88
CA LEU A 191 6.35 -2.77 -0.13
C LEU A 191 7.82 -2.36 -0.16
N SER A 192 8.12 -1.06 -0.16
CA SER A 192 9.50 -0.56 -0.11
C SER A 192 10.24 -1.06 1.14
N LEU A 193 9.59 -1.03 2.30
CA LEU A 193 10.17 -1.56 3.54
C LEU A 193 10.40 -3.07 3.44
N LYS A 194 9.42 -3.82 2.92
CA LYS A 194 9.56 -5.28 2.74
C LYS A 194 10.66 -5.64 1.75
N ARG A 195 10.88 -4.84 0.70
CA ARG A 195 12.01 -5.02 -0.22
C ARG A 195 13.34 -4.98 0.52
N LEU A 196 13.51 -4.00 1.42
CA LEU A 196 14.70 -3.90 2.27
C LEU A 196 14.87 -5.15 3.14
N LEU A 197 13.79 -5.61 3.78
CA LEU A 197 13.83 -6.83 4.59
C LEU A 197 14.19 -8.07 3.75
N VAL A 198 13.67 -8.17 2.53
CA VAL A 198 13.99 -9.28 1.62
C VAL A 198 15.48 -9.27 1.27
N LEU A 199 16.06 -8.12 0.93
CA LEU A 199 17.51 -7.99 0.67
C LEU A 199 18.36 -8.50 1.85
N GLU A 200 18.02 -8.11 3.08
CA GLU A 200 18.73 -8.55 4.28
C GLU A 200 18.55 -10.05 4.54
N LEU A 201 17.33 -10.58 4.37
CA LEU A 201 17.04 -11.99 4.53
C LEU A 201 17.77 -12.85 3.49
N GLN A 202 17.87 -12.40 2.24
CA GLN A 202 18.65 -13.09 1.21
C GLN A 202 20.14 -13.16 1.58
N SER A 203 20.65 -12.15 2.28
CA SER A 203 22.05 -12.05 2.68
C SER A 203 22.43 -12.92 3.90
N ILE A 204 21.45 -13.50 4.61
CA ILE A 204 21.71 -14.42 5.74
C ILE A 204 22.55 -15.61 5.24
N GLY A 205 23.50 -16.10 6.04
CA GLY A 205 24.23 -17.36 5.76
C GLY A 205 25.18 -17.35 4.55
N CYS A 206 25.37 -16.20 3.89
CA CYS A 206 26.39 -16.02 2.85
C CYS A 206 27.74 -15.74 3.51
N GLU A 207 28.42 -16.77 4.03
CA GLU A 207 29.76 -16.64 4.63
C GLU A 207 30.89 -16.71 3.57
N VAL A 208 30.56 -16.86 2.28
CA VAL A 208 31.54 -17.01 1.21
C VAL A 208 31.55 -15.76 0.33
N SER A 209 32.54 -14.89 0.61
CA SER A 209 32.98 -13.73 -0.17
C SER A 209 32.08 -12.48 -0.11
N GLN A 210 32.69 -11.36 0.31
CA GLN A 210 32.19 -9.97 0.24
C GLN A 210 31.77 -9.49 -1.17
N VAL A 211 31.65 -10.39 -2.15
CA VAL A 211 31.54 -10.07 -3.58
C VAL A 211 30.08 -10.04 -4.07
N ASN A 212 29.13 -10.68 -3.37
CA ASN A 212 27.72 -10.74 -3.78
C ASN A 212 26.75 -10.28 -2.68
N GLN A 213 27.08 -9.19 -1.97
CA GLN A 213 26.08 -8.54 -1.14
C GLN A 213 25.09 -7.84 -2.08
N LEU A 214 23.85 -8.34 -2.13
CA LEU A 214 22.79 -7.74 -2.94
C LEU A 214 22.67 -6.26 -2.54
N SER A 215 22.97 -5.39 -3.48
CA SER A 215 22.87 -3.96 -3.31
C SER A 215 21.39 -3.54 -3.39
N TRP A 216 21.06 -2.39 -2.79
CA TRP A 216 19.73 -1.82 -2.96
C TRP A 216 19.38 -1.58 -4.45
N SER A 217 20.41 -1.30 -5.25
CA SER A 217 20.34 -0.98 -6.67
C SER A 217 20.31 -2.22 -7.57
N ASP A 218 20.31 -3.43 -7.01
CA ASP A 218 20.21 -4.69 -7.76
C ASP A 218 18.75 -5.12 -7.90
N GLU A 219 18.41 -5.76 -9.02
CA GLU A 219 17.13 -6.45 -9.16
C GLU A 219 17.09 -7.71 -8.28
N LEU A 220 16.06 -7.83 -7.45
CA LEU A 220 15.79 -9.03 -6.67
C LEU A 220 15.31 -10.19 -7.53
N TYR A 221 14.64 -9.90 -8.64
CA TYR A 221 14.23 -10.86 -9.65
C TYR A 221 14.20 -10.18 -11.03
N PRO A 222 14.35 -10.96 -12.12
CA PRO A 222 14.37 -10.38 -13.47
C PRO A 222 13.11 -9.59 -13.77
N GLY A 223 13.27 -8.30 -14.12
CA GLY A 223 12.19 -7.40 -14.48
C GLY A 223 11.57 -6.63 -13.30
N GLU A 224 12.11 -6.78 -12.09
CA GLU A 224 11.64 -6.07 -10.89
C GLU A 224 11.49 -4.56 -11.13
N PHE A 225 12.47 -3.92 -11.78
CA PHE A 225 12.43 -2.47 -11.95
C PHE A 225 11.29 -2.01 -12.84
N SER A 226 10.93 -2.80 -13.85
CA SER A 226 9.78 -2.52 -14.69
C SER A 226 8.48 -2.55 -13.88
N ASP A 227 8.34 -3.53 -13.00
CA ASP A 227 7.17 -3.66 -12.12
C ASP A 227 7.12 -2.53 -11.08
N LEU A 228 8.26 -2.14 -10.52
CA LEU A 228 8.38 -1.01 -9.58
C LEU A 228 8.09 0.33 -10.27
N LYS A 229 8.48 0.52 -11.53
CA LYS A 229 8.12 1.72 -12.31
C LYS A 229 6.61 1.90 -12.43
N VAL A 230 5.85 0.84 -12.71
CA VAL A 230 4.38 0.90 -12.76
C VAL A 230 3.78 1.38 -11.43
N CYS A 231 4.47 1.06 -10.32
CA CYS A 231 4.08 1.47 -8.97
C CYS A 231 4.60 2.86 -8.57
N ASN A 232 5.34 3.58 -9.42
CA ASN A 232 6.09 4.79 -9.05
C ASN A 232 7.05 4.55 -7.87
N LEU A 233 7.66 3.36 -7.81
CA LEU A 233 8.63 2.94 -6.79
C LEU A 233 10.04 2.76 -7.35
N TYR A 234 10.28 3.29 -8.55
CA TYR A 234 11.59 3.34 -9.17
C TYR A 234 11.84 4.75 -9.68
N SER A 235 13.00 5.32 -9.33
CA SER A 235 13.43 6.66 -9.71
C SER A 235 14.26 6.56 -10.99
N GLU A 236 13.83 7.24 -12.06
CA GLU A 236 14.62 7.30 -13.30
C GLU A 236 15.83 8.24 -13.16
N GLU A 237 15.74 9.24 -12.29
CA GLU A 237 16.81 10.21 -12.03
C GLU A 237 18.02 9.55 -11.38
N THR A 238 17.77 8.67 -10.39
CA THR A 238 18.82 7.95 -9.66
C THR A 238 19.05 6.54 -10.20
N SER A 239 18.22 6.08 -11.15
CA SER A 239 18.22 4.71 -11.68
C SER A 239 18.11 3.63 -10.60
N GLU A 240 17.33 3.91 -9.55
CA GLU A 240 17.26 3.06 -8.36
C GLU A 240 15.83 2.96 -7.78
N PRO A 241 15.51 1.86 -7.06
CA PRO A 241 14.28 1.75 -6.30
C PRO A 241 14.13 2.87 -5.25
N VAL A 242 12.92 3.37 -5.07
CA VAL A 242 12.63 4.43 -4.09
C VAL A 242 12.79 3.89 -2.67
N HIS A 243 13.72 4.47 -1.92
CA HIS A 243 13.95 4.11 -0.53
C HIS A 243 12.70 4.29 0.34
N PRO A 244 12.52 3.45 1.38
CA PRO A 244 11.49 3.66 2.39
C PRO A 244 11.67 5.04 3.03
N ARG A 245 10.64 5.90 2.97
CA ARG A 245 10.63 7.23 3.57
C ARG A 245 9.38 7.44 4.40
N LEU A 246 9.53 8.09 5.54
CA LEU A 246 8.40 8.68 6.27
C LEU A 246 8.07 10.02 5.61
N LYS A 247 6.78 10.27 5.36
CA LYS A 247 6.28 11.32 4.45
C LYS A 247 6.72 12.76 4.79
N ASP A 248 7.34 13.00 5.95
CA ASP A 248 7.73 14.33 6.43
C ASP A 248 9.19 14.47 6.88
N ARG A 249 10.06 13.47 6.63
CA ARG A 249 11.47 13.54 7.03
C ARG A 249 12.37 13.79 5.82
N LYS A 250 12.97 14.99 5.75
CA LYS A 250 14.15 15.22 4.90
C LYS A 250 15.23 14.23 5.38
N SER A 251 15.57 13.26 4.53
CA SER A 251 16.55 12.23 4.84
C SER A 251 17.93 12.84 4.74
N ASP A 252 18.53 13.19 5.88
CA ASP A 252 19.99 13.18 5.98
C ASP A 252 20.43 11.73 5.83
N GLU A 253 21.22 11.45 4.79
CA GLU A 253 21.87 10.16 4.61
C GLU A 253 22.81 9.91 5.79
N SER A 254 22.34 9.12 6.76
CA SER A 254 23.24 8.39 7.64
C SER A 254 23.35 6.97 7.11
N SER A 255 24.53 6.66 6.56
CA SER A 255 24.96 5.32 6.16
C SER A 255 24.45 4.26 7.15
N LEU A 256 23.62 3.35 6.67
CA LEU A 256 23.26 2.12 7.39
C LEU A 256 24.53 1.27 7.54
N GLN A 257 25.36 1.57 8.54
CA GLN A 257 26.42 0.69 8.98
C GLN A 257 25.78 -0.54 9.63
N SER A 258 25.84 -1.65 8.89
CA SER A 258 25.47 -2.98 9.36
C SER A 258 26.47 -3.42 10.44
N ASN A 259 26.21 -3.10 11.70
CA ASN A 259 26.94 -3.69 12.83
C ASN A 259 26.48 -5.16 12.99
N ARG A 260 27.12 -6.04 12.22
CA ARG A 260 26.90 -7.49 12.26
C ARG A 260 27.73 -8.13 13.37
N GLN A 261 27.24 -8.08 14.60
CA GLN A 261 27.46 -9.17 15.56
C GLN A 261 26.51 -9.02 16.75
N PRO A 262 25.48 -9.89 16.88
CA PRO A 262 24.88 -10.09 18.19
C PRO A 262 25.86 -10.88 19.06
N ASP A 263 26.13 -10.35 20.25
CA ASP A 263 26.98 -10.95 21.26
C ASP A 263 26.52 -12.37 21.62
N HIS A 264 27.49 -13.23 21.92
CA HIS A 264 27.30 -14.65 22.18
C HIS A 264 26.58 -14.98 23.51
N GLU A 265 26.18 -13.97 24.30
CA GLU A 265 25.73 -14.19 25.69
C GLU A 265 24.22 -14.08 25.94
N ILE A 266 23.39 -13.77 24.95
CA ILE A 266 21.95 -13.69 25.19
C ILE A 266 21.28 -14.87 24.51
N LEU A 267 21.05 -15.95 25.27
CA LEU A 267 19.92 -16.89 25.18
C LEU A 267 20.13 -18.02 26.21
N GLN A 268 19.98 -17.68 27.50
CA GLN A 268 19.49 -18.65 28.48
C GLN A 268 17.99 -18.43 28.64
N VAL A 269 17.21 -19.46 28.35
CA VAL A 269 15.81 -19.61 28.79
C VAL A 269 15.72 -20.98 29.46
#